data_AF-A0A1G7LQY9-F1
#
_entry.id   AF-A0A1G7LQY9-F1
#
_cell.length_a   1.000
_cell.length_b   1.000
_cell.length_c   1.000
_cell.angle_alpha   90.00
_cell.angle_beta   90.00
_cell.angle_gamma   90.00
#
_symmetry.space_group_name_H-M   'P 1'
#
loop_
_entity.id
_entity.type
_entity.pdbx_description
1 polymer ?
#
loop_
_entity_poly.entity_id
_entity_poly.type
_entity_poly.pdbx_seq_one_letter_code
_entity_poly.pdbx_strand_id
1 'polypeptide(L)'
;MLVDLKVSIASKTQSELKKFFGFGEHNKIYIDGYLLENKNYRIALTGITEIEIIEPDKANGLKNKALNIWTLSKNERYSEETH
;
A
#
# COMPACT_ATOMS: atom_id res chain seq x y z
N MET A 1 26.15 4.04 -7.63
CA MET A 1 25.93 4.89 -6.44
C MET A 1 24.73 4.32 -5.71
N LEU A 2 24.94 3.69 -4.55
CA LEU A 2 23.84 3.28 -3.66
C LEU A 2 23.43 4.52 -2.88
N VAL A 3 22.20 4.98 -3.07
CA VAL A 3 21.64 6.09 -2.30
C VAL A 3 21.37 5.54 -0.90
N ASP A 4 22.24 5.89 0.06
CA ASP A 4 21.97 5.64 1.47
C ASP A 4 20.81 6.54 1.90
N LEU A 5 19.61 5.98 1.93
CA LEU A 5 18.45 6.60 2.57
C LEU A 5 18.74 6.69 4.07
N LYS A 6 19.32 7.82 4.50
CA LYS A 6 19.64 8.17 5.91
C LYS A 6 18.43 8.19 6.86
N VAL A 7 17.23 7.87 6.38
CA VAL A 7 15.99 7.91 7.16
C VAL A 7 15.34 6.52 7.09
N SER A 8 15.14 5.91 8.26
CA SER A 8 14.31 4.70 8.38
C SER A 8 12.86 5.05 8.03
N ILE A 9 12.43 4.73 6.81
CA ILE A 9 11.05 4.95 6.38
C ILE A 9 10.13 3.97 7.12
N ALA A 10 9.21 4.52 7.90
CA ALA A 10 8.16 3.74 8.55
C ALA A 10 7.38 2.96 7.49
N SER A 11 7.30 1.65 7.67
CA SER A 11 6.70 0.76 6.68
C SER A 11 5.95 -0.38 7.35
N LYS A 12 4.96 -0.93 6.65
CA LYS A 12 4.17 -2.08 7.07
C LYS A 12 4.26 -3.19 6.04
N THR A 13 4.27 -4.44 6.51
CA THR A 13 4.04 -5.61 5.67
C THR A 13 2.57 -5.69 5.27
N GLN A 14 2.27 -6.50 4.26
CA GLN A 14 0.89 -6.77 3.86
C GLN A 14 0.06 -7.37 5.01
N SER A 15 0.62 -8.31 5.79
CA SER A 15 -0.09 -8.92 6.92
C SER A 15 -0.36 -7.95 8.06
N GLU A 16 0.55 -7.01 8.33
CA GLU A 16 0.29 -5.97 9.33
C GLU A 16 -0.86 -5.05 8.93
N LEU A 17 -0.94 -4.66 7.65
CA LEU A 17 -2.06 -3.84 7.15
C LEU A 17 -3.38 -4.61 7.21
N LYS A 18 -3.41 -5.86 6.73
CA LYS A 18 -4.62 -6.69 6.82
C LYS A 18 -5.09 -6.82 8.27
N LYS A 19 -4.17 -7.12 9.20
CA LYS A 19 -4.49 -7.24 10.63
C LYS A 19 -5.03 -5.92 11.20
N PHE A 20 -4.43 -4.79 10.86
CA PHE A 20 -4.86 -3.46 11.33
C PHE A 20 -6.32 -3.18 10.95
N PHE A 21 -6.73 -3.54 9.74
CA PHE A 21 -8.10 -3.34 9.26
C PHE A 21 -9.06 -4.50 9.61
N GLY A 22 -8.61 -5.54 10.32
CA GLY A 22 -9.43 -6.69 10.68
C GLY A 22 -9.68 -7.69 9.54
N PHE A 23 -8.80 -7.74 8.53
CA PHE A 23 -8.89 -8.60 7.37
C PHE A 23 -8.17 -9.93 7.59
N GLY A 24 -8.79 -11.03 7.15
CA GLY A 24 -8.16 -12.34 7.08
C GLY A 24 -7.03 -12.43 6.04
N GLU A 25 -6.19 -13.47 6.14
CA GLU A 25 -4.99 -13.65 5.32
C GLU A 25 -5.26 -13.72 3.80
N HIS A 26 -6.45 -14.15 3.41
CA HIS A 26 -6.86 -14.32 2.00
C HIS A 26 -7.27 -13.03 1.29
N ASN A 27 -7.42 -11.93 2.02
CA ASN A 27 -7.74 -10.65 1.41
C ASN A 27 -6.52 -10.08 0.68
N LYS A 28 -6.76 -9.54 -0.51
CA LYS A 28 -5.70 -9.06 -1.40
C LYS A 28 -5.39 -7.59 -1.13
N ILE A 29 -4.14 -7.20 -1.35
CA ILE A 29 -3.72 -5.80 -1.34
C ILE A 29 -3.38 -5.38 -2.77
N TYR A 30 -3.90 -4.21 -3.14
CA TYR A 30 -3.63 -3.55 -4.40
C TYR A 30 -2.93 -2.21 -4.12
N ILE A 31 -2.05 -1.79 -5.03
CA ILE A 31 -1.41 -0.48 -5.05
C ILE A 31 -1.85 0.22 -6.33
N ASP A 32 -2.57 1.33 -6.21
CA ASP A 32 -3.13 2.07 -7.35
C ASP A 32 -3.90 1.16 -8.34
N GLY A 33 -4.63 0.16 -7.80
CA GLY A 33 -5.37 -0.85 -8.58
C GLY A 33 -4.56 -2.07 -9.04
N TYR A 34 -3.24 -2.13 -8.80
CA TYR A 34 -2.39 -3.26 -9.18
C TYR A 34 -2.18 -4.25 -8.02
N LEU A 35 -2.37 -5.55 -8.26
CA LEU A 35 -2.22 -6.59 -7.23
C LEU A 35 -0.77 -6.69 -6.72
N LEU A 36 -0.57 -6.54 -5.42
CA LEU A 36 0.75 -6.68 -4.81
C LEU A 36 1.08 -8.17 -4.55
N GLU A 37 1.51 -8.87 -5.60
CA GLU A 37 1.73 -10.34 -5.56
C GLU A 37 2.84 -10.76 -4.59
N ASN A 38 3.93 -9.99 -4.53
CA ASN A 38 5.06 -10.31 -3.67
C ASN A 38 4.78 -9.91 -2.22
N LYS A 39 4.52 -10.91 -1.38
CA LYS A 39 4.22 -10.77 0.05
C LYS A 39 5.36 -10.19 0.88
N ASN A 40 6.60 -10.22 0.35
CA ASN A 40 7.77 -9.72 1.05
C ASN A 40 7.95 -8.20 0.90
N TYR A 41 7.18 -7.55 0.02
CA TYR A 41 7.22 -6.10 -0.09
C TYR A 41 6.63 -5.42 1.15
N ARG A 42 7.33 -4.37 1.58
CA ARG A 42 6.90 -3.48 2.64
C ARG A 42 6.37 -2.21 2.00
N ILE A 43 5.27 -1.69 2.53
CA ILE A 43 4.61 -0.48 2.06
C ILE A 43 5.04 0.66 2.96
N ALA A 44 5.71 1.65 2.37
CA ALA A 44 6.12 2.87 3.05
C ALA A 44 4.88 3.71 3.40
N LEU A 45 4.70 4.05 4.67
CA LEU A 45 3.53 4.77 5.14
C LEU A 45 3.50 6.21 4.63
N THR A 46 4.67 6.83 4.46
CA THR A 46 4.81 8.20 3.95
C THR A 46 4.35 8.37 2.51
N GLY A 47 4.23 7.27 1.74
CA GLY A 47 3.79 7.30 0.35
C GLY A 47 2.30 7.06 0.15
N ILE A 48 1.53 6.84 1.23
CA ILE A 48 0.09 6.54 1.16
C ILE A 48 -0.71 7.84 1.18
N THR A 49 -1.56 8.05 0.18
CA THR A 49 -2.55 9.14 0.20
C THR A 49 -3.85 8.70 0.86
N GLU A 50 -4.31 7.49 0.51
CA GLU A 50 -5.58 6.94 0.97
C GLU A 50 -5.53 5.40 0.99
N ILE A 51 -6.33 4.79 1.86
CA ILE A 51 -6.58 3.36 1.86
C ILE A 51 -8.08 3.13 1.68
N GLU A 52 -8.43 2.40 0.64
CA GLU A 52 -9.80 2.04 0.27
C GLU A 52 -10.07 0.57 0.60
N ILE A 53 -11.22 0.31 1.24
CA ILE A 53 -11.75 -1.04 1.43
C ILE A 53 -12.70 -1.33 0.28
N ILE A 54 -12.37 -2.35 -0.51
CA ILE A 54 -13.19 -2.78 -1.65
C ILE A 54 -13.99 -4.01 -1.27
N GLU A 55 -15.31 -3.90 -1.36
CA GLU A 55 -16.24 -5.02 -1.16
C GLU A 55 -16.39 -5.85 -2.46
N PRO A 56 -16.56 -7.17 -2.37
CA PRO A 56 -16.88 -8.02 -3.52
C PRO A 56 -18.16 -7.60 -4.23
N ASP A 57 -18.12 -7.45 -5.55
CA ASP A 57 -19.30 -7.24 -6.37
C ASP A 57 -19.17 -7.91 -7.76
N LYS A 58 -20.25 -7.77 -8.56
CA LYS A 58 -20.31 -8.36 -9.91
C LYS A 58 -19.38 -7.70 -10.91
N ALA A 59 -19.03 -6.43 -10.72
CA ALA A 59 -18.19 -5.66 -11.64
C ALA A 59 -16.70 -5.93 -11.40
N ASN A 60 -16.29 -6.09 -10.15
CA ASN A 60 -14.89 -6.29 -9.75
C ASN A 60 -14.48 -7.78 -9.69
N GLY A 61 -15.44 -8.72 -9.62
CA GLY A 61 -15.18 -10.16 -9.65
C GLY A 61 -14.36 -10.68 -8.46
N LEU A 62 -14.25 -9.90 -7.38
CA LEU A 62 -13.53 -10.30 -6.18
C LEU A 62 -14.29 -11.40 -5.43
N LYS A 63 -13.56 -12.36 -4.86
CA LYS A 63 -14.13 -13.41 -3.99
C LYS A 63 -14.15 -13.03 -2.52
N ASN A 64 -13.24 -12.14 -2.13
CA ASN A 64 -13.05 -11.63 -0.78
C ASN A 64 -12.83 -10.13 -0.85
N LYS A 65 -12.98 -9.44 0.27
CA LYS A 65 -12.64 -8.02 0.34
C LYS A 65 -11.19 -7.78 -0.06
N ALA A 66 -10.92 -6.57 -0.51
CA ALA A 66 -9.57 -6.14 -0.83
C ALA A 66 -9.26 -4.79 -0.18
N LEU A 67 -7.97 -4.54 0.01
CA LEU A 67 -7.46 -3.20 0.33
C LEU A 67 -6.80 -2.66 -0.92
N ASN A 68 -7.18 -1.47 -1.35
CA ASN A 68 -6.43 -0.71 -2.33
C ASN A 68 -5.74 0.47 -1.64
N ILE A 69 -4.46 0.64 -1.92
CA ILE A 69 -3.64 1.71 -1.35
C ILE A 69 -3.35 2.67 -2.48
N TRP A 70 -3.85 3.89 -2.35
CA TRP A 70 -3.55 4.97 -3.25
C TRP A 70 -2.23 5.61 -2.84
N THR A 71 -1.34 5.83 -3.80
CA THR A 71 -0.01 6.38 -3.53
C THR A 71 0.17 7.79 -4.05
N LEU A 72 1.00 8.54 -3.32
CA LEU A 72 1.54 9.84 -3.73
C LEU A 72 2.14 9.73 -5.13
N SER A 73 1.92 10.73 -5.99
CA SER A 73 2.58 10.77 -7.29
C SER A 73 4.10 10.85 -7.10
N LYS A 74 4.87 10.43 -8.10
CA LYS A 74 6.34 10.40 -8.00
C LYS A 74 6.94 11.75 -7.59
N ASN A 75 6.34 12.85 -8.02
CA ASN A 75 6.82 14.21 -7.75
C ASN A 75 6.55 14.65 -6.29
N GLU A 76 5.50 14.11 -5.66
CA GLU A 76 5.13 14.43 -4.28
C GLU A 76 5.87 13.54 -3.26
N ARG A 77 6.44 12.41 -3.69
CA ARG A 77 7.23 11.51 -2.82
C ARG A 77 8.56 12.12 -2.36
N TYR A 78 9.11 13.01 -3.18
CA TYR A 78 10.46 13.56 -3.01
C TYR A 78 10.46 15.09 -3.04
N SER A 79 9.35 15.75 -2.69
CA SER A 79 9.38 17.19 -2.54
C SER A 79 10.44 17.54 -1.50
N GLU A 80 11.60 17.98 -1.98
CA GLU A 80 12.62 18.63 -1.16
C GLU A 80 11.91 19.79 -0.47
N GLU A 81 12.06 19.91 0.84
CA GLU A 81 11.64 21.10 1.58
C GLU A 81 12.42 22.29 1.01
N THR A 82 11.89 22.96 -0.01
CA THR A 82 12.34 24.27 -0.42
C THR A 82 11.82 25.27 0.61
N HIS A 83 12.62 25.49 1.64
CA HIS A 83 12.58 26.67 2.51
C HIS A 83 13.40 27.80 1.90
#